data_AF-A0A497I9E7-F1
#
_entry.id   AF-A0A497I9E7-F1
#
_cell.length_a   1.000
_cell.length_b   1.000
_cell.length_c   1.000
_cell.angle_alpha   90.00
_cell.angle_beta   90.00
_cell.angle_gamma   90.00
#
_symmetry.space_group_name_H-M   'P 1'
#
loop_
_entity.id
_entity.type
_entity.pdbx_description
1 polymer ?
#
loop_
_entity_poly.entity_id
_entity_poly.type
_entity_poly.pdbx_seq_one_letter_code
_entity_poly.pdbx_strand_id
1 'polypeptide(L)'
;MKTVKTFEPRCKVCTSPYRDVYEKLYLESEGKISWRELERRAKSFGEQISWKAFQRHFEERKHFSIELAKLEEEEDEIKEIIEKEKKEAIDILAEIKNNLQGLKSLLSTITNMNPQSLSPAMARTLVEIYREHRQTLEACERLTTKLSQRTGMTRDEFIKMVCYIAQDFCKEDRIKLQKKLKELLGEKVAKS
;
A
#
# COMPACT_ATOMS: atom_id res chain seq x y z
N MET A 1 -13.21 2.87 -2.87
CA MET A 1 -12.60 3.22 -4.17
C MET A 1 -12.31 4.72 -4.20
N LYS A 2 -11.07 5.12 -3.90
CA LYS A 2 -10.60 6.49 -4.15
C LYS A 2 -9.68 6.40 -5.35
N THR A 3 -10.22 6.55 -6.54
CA THR A 3 -9.42 6.54 -7.77
C THR A 3 -8.59 7.82 -7.89
N VAL A 4 -7.41 7.77 -8.53
CA VAL A 4 -6.55 8.91 -8.91
C VAL A 4 -7.30 9.73 -9.97
N LYS A 5 -8.28 10.45 -9.45
CA LYS A 5 -9.15 11.37 -10.15
C LYS A 5 -8.45 12.71 -10.18
N THR A 6 -8.00 13.15 -11.35
CA THR A 6 -7.61 14.56 -11.47
C THR A 6 -8.89 15.38 -11.43
N PHE A 7 -9.04 16.20 -10.40
CA PHE A 7 -10.18 17.10 -10.27
C PHE A 7 -9.85 18.43 -10.94
N GLU A 8 -10.60 18.77 -11.99
CA GLU A 8 -10.54 20.09 -12.60
C GLU A 8 -11.86 20.85 -12.33
N PRO A 9 -11.83 21.98 -11.60
CA PRO A 9 -13.04 22.75 -11.26
C PRO A 9 -13.86 23.24 -12.46
N ARG A 10 -13.25 23.33 -13.64
CA ARG A 10 -13.91 23.77 -14.89
C ARG A 10 -14.50 22.62 -15.70
N CYS A 11 -14.18 21.38 -15.34
CA CYS A 11 -14.73 20.21 -16.01
C CYS A 11 -16.11 19.88 -15.42
N LYS A 12 -17.15 19.95 -16.24
CA LYS A 12 -18.53 19.62 -15.82
C LYS A 12 -18.69 18.20 -15.29
N VAL A 13 -17.89 17.26 -15.79
CA VAL A 13 -17.89 15.86 -15.32
C VAL A 13 -17.20 15.76 -13.97
N CYS A 14 -16.11 16.50 -13.73
CA CYS A 14 -15.42 16.50 -12.44
C CYS A 14 -16.29 17.08 -11.32
N THR A 15 -17.07 18.13 -11.61
CA THR A 15 -17.94 18.80 -10.63
C THR A 15 -19.31 18.14 -10.48
N SER A 16 -19.60 17.10 -11.26
CA SER A 16 -20.85 16.36 -11.16
C SER A 16 -20.89 15.54 -9.86
N PRO A 17 -22.02 15.51 -9.13
CA PRO A 17 -22.21 14.58 -8.01
C PRO A 17 -22.28 13.12 -8.46
N TYR A 18 -22.51 12.86 -9.76
CA TYR A 18 -22.59 11.52 -10.36
C TYR A 18 -21.31 11.15 -11.13
N ARG A 19 -20.22 11.91 -10.96
CA ARG A 19 -18.91 11.64 -11.58
C ARG A 19 -18.53 10.16 -11.50
N ASP A 20 -18.64 9.58 -10.32
CA ASP A 20 -18.25 8.19 -10.03
C ASP A 20 -19.04 7.19 -10.88
N VAL A 21 -20.31 7.48 -11.17
CA VAL A 21 -21.16 6.63 -12.00
C VAL A 21 -20.66 6.64 -13.45
N TYR A 22 -20.32 7.82 -13.99
CA TYR A 22 -19.82 7.93 -15.35
C TYR A 22 -18.46 7.25 -15.54
N GLU A 23 -17.55 7.47 -14.59
CA GLU A 23 -16.23 6.87 -14.60
C GLU A 23 -16.30 5.35 -14.46
N LYS A 24 -17.21 4.83 -13.62
CA LYS A 24 -17.49 3.40 -13.50
C LYS A 24 -18.05 2.82 -14.80
N LEU A 25 -19.04 3.45 -15.42
CA LEU A 25 -19.58 2.99 -16.72
C LEU A 25 -18.50 2.99 -17.82
N TYR A 26 -17.64 4.00 -17.82
CA TYR A 26 -16.51 4.07 -18.74
C TYR A 26 -15.52 2.91 -18.51
N LEU A 27 -15.18 2.64 -17.25
CA LEU A 27 -14.32 1.52 -16.85
C LEU A 27 -14.90 0.15 -17.22
N GLU A 28 -16.16 -0.11 -16.83
CA GLU A 28 -16.87 -1.37 -17.10
C GLU A 28 -17.04 -1.64 -18.60
N SER A 29 -17.18 -0.59 -19.40
CA SER A 29 -17.23 -0.70 -20.87
C SER A 29 -15.86 -0.84 -21.54
N GLU A 30 -14.77 -0.88 -20.78
CA GLU A 30 -13.39 -0.82 -21.30
C GLU A 30 -13.16 0.39 -22.22
N GLY A 31 -13.81 1.51 -21.92
CA GLY A 31 -13.74 2.75 -22.69
C GLY A 31 -14.54 2.74 -23.99
N LYS A 32 -15.34 1.70 -24.26
CA LYS A 32 -16.14 1.55 -25.49
C LYS A 32 -17.51 2.22 -25.41
N ILE A 33 -17.93 2.70 -24.24
CA ILE A 33 -19.19 3.44 -24.10
C ILE A 33 -19.17 4.72 -24.95
N SER A 34 -20.23 4.96 -25.72
CA SER A 34 -20.29 6.17 -26.54
C SER A 34 -20.50 7.43 -25.68
N TRP A 35 -19.93 8.56 -26.10
CA TRP A 35 -20.13 9.85 -25.41
C TRP A 35 -21.59 10.30 -25.38
N ARG A 36 -22.37 9.92 -26.40
CA ARG A 36 -23.81 10.17 -26.46
C ARG A 36 -24.59 9.35 -25.44
N GLU A 37 -24.10 8.16 -25.11
CA GLU A 37 -24.68 7.32 -24.05
C GLU A 37 -24.49 7.98 -22.68
N LEU A 38 -23.27 8.43 -22.39
CA LEU A 38 -22.97 9.15 -21.15
C LEU A 38 -23.76 10.45 -21.03
N GLU A 39 -23.93 11.20 -22.13
CA GLU A 39 -24.83 12.36 -22.15
C GLU A 39 -26.28 11.98 -21.84
N ARG A 40 -26.80 10.89 -22.43
CA ARG A 40 -28.16 10.43 -22.14
C ARG A 40 -28.30 10.03 -20.67
N ARG A 41 -27.28 9.38 -20.11
CA ARG A 41 -27.23 9.03 -18.69
C ARG A 41 -27.21 10.27 -17.80
N ALA A 42 -26.43 11.28 -18.15
CA ALA A 42 -26.40 12.55 -17.42
C ALA A 42 -27.77 13.25 -17.43
N LYS A 43 -28.44 13.28 -18.58
CA LYS A 43 -29.81 13.80 -18.68
C LYS A 43 -30.79 13.03 -17.79
N SER A 44 -30.63 11.70 -17.68
CA SER A 44 -31.46 10.89 -16.78
C SER A 44 -31.29 11.24 -15.30
N PHE A 45 -30.14 11.82 -14.92
CA PHE A 45 -29.87 12.33 -13.58
C PHE A 45 -30.18 13.83 -13.40
N GLY A 46 -30.80 14.46 -14.41
CA GLY A 46 -31.11 15.89 -14.40
C GLY A 46 -29.91 16.79 -14.72
N GLU A 47 -28.79 16.24 -15.19
CA GLU A 47 -27.58 17.00 -15.50
C GLU A 47 -27.50 17.41 -16.98
N GLN A 48 -27.04 18.64 -17.22
CA GLN A 48 -26.83 19.19 -18.56
C GLN A 48 -25.35 19.12 -18.96
N ILE A 49 -24.85 17.89 -19.10
CA ILE A 49 -23.47 17.58 -19.52
C ILE A 49 -23.50 17.07 -20.96
N SER A 50 -22.83 17.77 -21.87
CA SER A 50 -22.79 17.39 -23.28
C SER A 50 -21.81 16.25 -23.54
N TRP A 51 -22.02 15.48 -24.63
CA TRP A 51 -21.08 14.44 -25.07
C TRP A 51 -19.63 14.96 -25.22
N LYS A 52 -19.44 16.20 -25.69
CA LYS A 52 -18.11 16.85 -25.78
C LYS A 52 -17.44 17.06 -24.42
N ALA A 53 -18.22 17.24 -23.35
CA ALA A 53 -17.66 17.35 -22.01
C ALA A 53 -17.12 16.01 -21.52
N PHE A 54 -17.80 14.90 -21.86
CA PHE A 54 -17.31 13.55 -21.58
C PHE A 54 -16.06 13.20 -22.39
N GLN A 55 -16.06 13.50 -23.70
CA GLN A 55 -14.86 13.32 -24.53
C GLN A 55 -13.65 14.07 -23.95
N ARG A 56 -13.83 15.33 -23.56
CA ARG A 56 -12.76 16.10 -22.92
C ARG A 56 -12.28 15.50 -21.60
N HIS A 57 -13.18 14.96 -20.79
CA HIS A 57 -12.86 14.37 -19.49
C HIS A 57 -12.04 13.08 -19.63
N PHE A 58 -12.45 12.18 -20.51
CA PHE A 58 -11.85 10.85 -20.64
C PHE A 58 -10.68 10.79 -21.64
N GLU A 59 -10.78 11.49 -22.77
CA GLU A 59 -9.85 11.33 -23.90
C GLU A 59 -8.86 12.49 -24.02
N GLU A 60 -9.33 13.73 -24.08
CA GLU A 60 -8.46 14.89 -24.35
C GLU A 60 -7.65 15.31 -23.13
N ARG A 61 -8.29 15.39 -21.95
CA ARG A 61 -7.66 15.85 -20.71
C ARG A 61 -7.34 14.72 -19.73
N LYS A 62 -7.86 13.51 -19.98
CA LYS A 62 -7.58 12.29 -19.21
C LYS A 62 -7.67 12.50 -17.69
N HIS A 63 -8.76 13.12 -17.24
CA HIS A 63 -9.04 13.30 -15.81
C HIS A 63 -9.35 11.98 -15.09
N PHE A 64 -9.65 10.95 -15.88
CA PHE A 64 -9.81 9.56 -15.49
C PHE A 64 -9.18 8.67 -16.56
N SER A 65 -8.39 7.67 -16.16
CA SER A 65 -7.78 6.68 -17.05
C SER A 65 -8.10 5.27 -16.56
N ILE A 66 -8.44 4.38 -17.49
CA ILE A 66 -8.70 2.96 -17.20
C ILE A 66 -7.43 2.27 -16.70
N GLU A 67 -6.28 2.58 -17.29
CA GLU A 67 -4.99 2.00 -16.91
C GLU A 67 -4.64 2.34 -15.47
N LEU A 68 -4.83 3.62 -15.09
CA LEU A 68 -4.57 4.05 -13.72
C LEU A 68 -5.58 3.45 -12.72
N ALA A 69 -6.85 3.35 -13.10
CA ALA A 69 -7.88 2.74 -12.26
C ALA A 69 -7.60 1.25 -12.00
N LYS A 70 -7.14 0.51 -13.02
CA LYS A 70 -6.75 -0.91 -12.87
C LYS A 70 -5.51 -1.08 -11.99
N LEU A 71 -4.50 -0.24 -12.18
CA LEU A 71 -3.29 -0.26 -11.35
C LEU A 71 -3.59 0.03 -9.88
N GLU A 72 -4.56 0.90 -9.59
CA GLU A 72 -5.01 1.13 -8.21
C GLU A 72 -5.76 -0.06 -7.60
N GLU A 73 -6.61 -0.74 -8.38
CA GLU A 73 -7.28 -1.97 -7.92
C GLU A 73 -6.24 -3.05 -7.58
N GLU A 74 -5.24 -3.25 -8.45
CA GLU A 74 -4.12 -4.14 -8.19
C GLU A 74 -3.30 -3.71 -6.96
N GLU A 75 -3.06 -2.41 -6.76
CA GLU A 75 -2.32 -1.91 -5.60
C GLU A 75 -3.09 -2.12 -4.28
N ASP A 76 -4.41 -1.89 -4.28
CA ASP A 76 -5.26 -2.12 -3.12
C ASP A 76 -5.33 -3.62 -2.77
N GLU A 77 -5.47 -4.51 -3.77
CA GLU A 77 -5.40 -5.96 -3.57
C GLU A 77 -4.04 -6.40 -2.99
N ILE A 78 -2.94 -5.89 -3.53
CA ILE A 78 -1.59 -6.18 -3.02
C ILE A 78 -1.43 -5.70 -1.58
N LYS A 79 -1.95 -4.50 -1.25
CA LYS A 79 -1.91 -3.99 0.14
C LYS A 79 -2.69 -4.88 1.09
N GLU A 80 -3.89 -5.34 0.69
CA GLU A 80 -4.69 -6.25 1.51
C GLU A 80 -3.97 -7.58 1.74
N ILE A 81 -3.35 -8.15 0.70
CA ILE A 81 -2.52 -9.36 0.82
C ILE A 81 -1.36 -9.12 1.78
N ILE A 82 -0.61 -8.03 1.63
CA ILE A 82 0.53 -7.71 2.49
C ILE A 82 0.12 -7.56 3.95
N GLU A 83 -0.98 -6.85 4.23
CA GLU A 83 -1.44 -6.65 5.61
C GLU A 83 -1.96 -7.96 6.23
N LYS A 84 -2.58 -8.83 5.42
CA LYS A 84 -2.95 -10.18 5.86
C LYS A 84 -1.73 -11.03 6.22
N GLU A 85 -0.73 -11.09 5.34
CA GLU A 85 0.52 -11.83 5.56
C GLU A 85 1.28 -11.30 6.80
N LYS A 86 1.35 -9.97 6.98
CA LYS A 86 1.94 -9.37 8.18
C LYS A 86 1.22 -9.82 9.45
N LYS A 87 -0.11 -9.84 9.43
CA LYS A 87 -0.91 -10.27 10.58
C LYS A 87 -0.65 -11.74 10.90
N GLU A 88 -0.67 -12.61 9.90
CA GLU A 88 -0.36 -14.04 10.07
C GLU A 88 1.04 -14.25 10.65
N ALA A 89 2.05 -13.51 10.15
CA ALA A 89 3.40 -13.56 10.69
C ALA A 89 3.48 -13.11 12.15
N ILE A 90 2.73 -12.06 12.54
CA ILE A 90 2.63 -11.59 13.93
C ILE A 90 1.97 -12.65 14.81
N ASP A 91 0.90 -13.29 14.34
CA ASP A 91 0.18 -14.33 15.09
C ASP A 91 1.08 -15.56 15.34
N ILE A 92 1.83 -16.01 14.31
CA ILE A 92 2.83 -17.09 14.45
C ILE A 92 3.91 -16.72 15.48
N LEU A 93 4.43 -15.49 15.41
CA LEU A 93 5.44 -15.03 16.36
C LEU A 93 4.90 -14.97 17.80
N ALA A 94 3.63 -14.59 17.97
CA ALA A 94 2.96 -14.60 19.26
C ALA A 94 2.80 -16.03 19.81
N GLU A 95 2.44 -16.99 18.96
CA GLU A 95 2.34 -18.40 19.34
C GLU A 95 3.71 -18.98 19.74
N ILE A 96 4.77 -18.70 18.98
CA ILE A 96 6.15 -19.09 19.34
C ILE A 96 6.51 -18.50 20.71
N LYS A 97 6.20 -17.22 20.94
CA LYS A 97 6.46 -16.56 22.23
C LYS A 97 5.74 -17.27 23.38
N ASN A 98 4.47 -17.65 23.20
CA ASN A 98 3.69 -18.38 24.21
C ASN A 98 4.26 -19.77 24.48
N ASN A 99 4.63 -20.52 23.43
CA ASN A 99 5.23 -21.85 23.56
C ASN A 99 6.57 -21.79 24.33
N LEU A 100 7.40 -20.78 24.03
CA LEU A 100 8.66 -20.54 24.74
C LEU A 100 8.45 -20.17 26.22
N GLN A 101 7.41 -19.41 26.54
CA GLN A 101 7.01 -19.13 27.93
C GLN A 101 6.52 -20.38 28.66
N GLY A 102 5.77 -21.25 27.97
CA GLY A 102 5.37 -22.55 28.48
C GLY A 102 6.57 -23.42 28.82
N LEU A 103 7.57 -23.47 27.93
CA LEU A 103 8.78 -24.25 28.15
C LEU A 103 9.61 -23.71 29.32
N LYS A 104 9.73 -22.38 29.46
CA LYS A 104 10.33 -21.75 30.66
C LYS A 104 9.63 -22.17 31.95
N SER A 105 8.30 -22.25 31.93
CA SER A 105 7.50 -22.64 33.10
C SER A 105 7.73 -24.10 33.46
N LEU A 106 7.77 -25.00 32.48
CA LEU A 106 8.11 -26.42 32.68
C LEU A 106 9.52 -26.61 33.23
N LEU A 107 10.52 -25.90 32.69
CA LEU A 107 11.89 -25.94 33.20
C LEU A 107 11.96 -25.51 34.68
N SER A 108 11.22 -24.46 35.04
CA SER A 108 11.14 -23.95 36.41
C SER A 108 10.49 -24.98 37.35
N THR A 109 9.44 -25.66 36.90
CA THR A 109 8.79 -26.74 37.66
C THR A 109 9.72 -27.93 37.87
N ILE A 110 10.47 -28.35 36.84
CA ILE A 110 11.45 -29.45 36.94
C ILE A 110 12.56 -29.11 37.93
N THR A 111 13.05 -27.87 37.92
CA THR A 111 14.08 -27.42 38.89
C THR A 111 13.56 -27.33 40.32
N ASN A 112 12.29 -26.98 40.51
CA ASN A 112 11.68 -26.86 41.84
C ASN A 112 11.20 -28.20 42.45
N MET A 113 10.83 -29.19 41.62
CA MET A 113 10.27 -30.45 42.11
C MET A 113 11.30 -31.47 42.60
N ASN A 114 12.57 -31.40 42.17
CA ASN A 114 13.58 -32.35 42.63
C ASN A 114 15.02 -31.79 42.58
N PRO A 115 15.49 -31.11 43.65
CA PRO A 115 16.84 -30.59 43.72
C PRO A 115 17.93 -31.68 43.71
N GLN A 116 17.60 -32.92 44.12
CA GLN A 116 18.54 -34.03 44.23
C GLN A 116 18.68 -34.90 42.96
N SER A 117 17.82 -34.72 41.95
CA SER A 117 17.87 -35.53 40.71
C SER A 117 18.58 -34.82 39.54
N LEU A 118 19.06 -33.59 39.74
CA LEU A 118 19.69 -32.78 38.71
C LEU A 118 21.20 -32.97 38.73
N SER A 119 21.72 -33.76 37.80
CA SER A 119 23.17 -33.85 37.61
C SER A 119 23.74 -32.50 37.14
N PRO A 120 25.02 -32.20 37.44
CA PRO A 120 25.69 -31.00 36.94
C PRO A 120 25.66 -30.87 35.41
N ALA A 121 25.61 -31.99 34.68
CA ALA A 121 25.46 -32.00 33.23
C ALA A 121 24.06 -31.54 32.80
N MET A 122 23.00 -32.05 33.44
CA MET A 122 21.63 -31.62 33.18
C MET A 122 21.41 -30.15 33.51
N ALA A 123 21.99 -29.65 34.60
CA ALA A 123 21.94 -28.24 34.95
C ALA A 123 22.58 -27.34 33.88
N ARG A 124 23.71 -27.75 33.29
CA ARG A 124 24.34 -27.01 32.17
C ARG A 124 23.47 -27.01 30.93
N THR A 125 22.92 -28.16 30.54
CA THR A 125 22.01 -28.26 29.38
C THR A 125 20.76 -27.39 29.56
N LEU A 126 20.19 -27.34 30.77
CA LEU A 126 19.04 -26.46 31.07
C LEU A 126 19.39 -24.98 30.93
N VAL A 127 20.60 -24.57 31.35
CA VAL A 127 21.08 -23.19 31.19
C VAL A 127 21.31 -22.84 29.72
N GLU A 128 21.84 -23.76 28.93
CA GLU A 128 22.02 -23.59 27.48
C GLU A 128 20.67 -23.44 26.76
N ILE A 129 19.72 -24.34 27.05
CA ILE A 129 18.34 -24.26 26.51
C ILE A 129 17.68 -22.94 26.90
N TYR A 130 17.82 -22.53 28.16
CA TYR A 130 17.25 -21.26 28.64
C TYR A 130 17.87 -20.05 27.92
N ARG A 131 19.18 -20.08 27.65
CA ARG A 131 19.89 -19.02 26.91
C ARG A 131 19.43 -18.95 25.46
N GLU A 132 19.32 -20.09 24.77
CA GLU A 132 18.80 -20.15 23.40
C GLU A 132 17.37 -19.62 23.33
N HIS A 133 16.50 -20.05 24.25
CA HIS A 133 15.13 -19.55 24.34
C HIS A 133 15.02 -18.05 24.52
N ARG A 134 15.86 -17.47 25.39
CA ARG A 134 15.90 -16.02 25.57
C ARG A 134 16.30 -15.32 24.25
N GLN A 135 17.30 -15.83 23.54
CA GLN A 135 17.74 -15.26 22.27
C GLN A 135 16.66 -15.37 21.18
N THR A 136 15.93 -16.49 21.14
CA THR A 136 14.79 -16.67 20.23
C THR A 136 13.67 -15.67 20.53
N LEU A 137 13.33 -15.46 21.81
CA LEU A 137 12.33 -14.45 22.21
C LEU A 137 12.73 -13.03 21.79
N GLU A 138 13.99 -12.64 22.03
CA GLU A 138 14.53 -11.35 21.60
C GLU A 138 14.52 -11.20 20.06
N ALA A 139 14.72 -12.29 19.31
CA ALA A 139 14.57 -12.30 17.86
C ALA A 139 13.11 -12.11 17.42
N CYS A 140 12.17 -12.84 18.04
CA CYS A 140 10.73 -12.71 17.76
C CYS A 140 10.22 -11.28 18.03
N GLU A 141 10.64 -10.64 19.12
CA GLU A 141 10.25 -9.27 19.44
C GLU A 141 10.80 -8.25 18.43
N ARG A 142 12.05 -8.43 17.98
CA ARG A 142 12.64 -7.60 16.92
C ARG A 142 11.90 -7.75 15.60
N LEU A 143 11.56 -8.98 15.20
CA LEU A 143 10.82 -9.24 13.97
C LEU A 143 9.39 -8.68 14.04
N THR A 144 8.70 -8.89 15.16
CA THR A 144 7.37 -8.32 15.40
C THR A 144 7.40 -6.79 15.28
N THR A 145 8.41 -6.15 15.86
CA THR A 145 8.60 -4.69 15.77
C THR A 145 8.81 -4.24 14.33
N LYS A 146 9.66 -4.94 13.56
CA LYS A 146 9.88 -4.63 12.13
C LYS A 146 8.63 -4.81 11.28
N LEU A 147 7.83 -5.84 11.54
CA LEU A 147 6.58 -6.11 10.83
C LEU A 147 5.48 -5.10 11.21
N SER A 148 5.49 -4.64 12.46
CA SER A 148 4.55 -3.63 12.98
C SER A 148 4.89 -2.20 12.52
N GLN A 149 6.15 -1.95 12.15
CA GLN A 149 6.52 -0.69 11.53
C GLN A 149 5.87 -0.61 10.15
N ARG A 150 5.13 0.48 9.89
CA ARG A 150 4.69 0.80 8.54
C ARG A 150 5.94 0.89 7.68
N THR A 151 6.07 0.01 6.70
CA THR A 151 7.03 0.10 5.59
C THR A 151 6.63 1.29 4.72
N GLY A 152 6.77 2.50 5.27
CA GLY A 152 6.65 3.73 4.52
C GLY A 152 8.00 3.99 3.87
N MET A 153 8.03 3.96 2.55
CA MET A 153 9.14 4.53 1.80
C MET A 153 9.27 6.00 2.20
N THR A 154 10.47 6.46 2.54
CA THR A 154 10.67 7.89 2.81
C THR A 154 10.40 8.69 1.54
N ARG A 155 10.02 9.97 1.68
CA ARG A 155 9.76 10.85 0.54
C ARG A 155 10.92 10.86 -0.47
N ASP A 156 12.16 10.84 0.03
CA ASP A 156 13.37 10.82 -0.79
C ASP A 156 13.58 9.50 -1.52
N GLU A 157 13.33 8.37 -0.88
CA GLU A 157 13.41 7.05 -1.53
C GLU A 157 12.37 6.94 -2.65
N PHE A 158 11.17 7.46 -2.43
CA PHE A 158 10.11 7.52 -3.44
C PHE A 158 10.51 8.39 -4.63
N ILE A 159 11.05 9.59 -4.38
CA ILE A 159 11.52 10.49 -5.45
C ILE A 159 12.66 9.84 -6.25
N LYS A 160 13.61 9.17 -5.59
CA LYS A 160 14.70 8.46 -6.28
C LYS A 160 14.17 7.33 -7.16
N MET A 161 13.20 6.57 -6.68
CA MET A 161 12.56 5.49 -7.43
C MET A 161 11.83 6.04 -8.67
N VAL A 162 11.04 7.11 -8.50
CA VAL A 162 10.34 7.78 -9.61
C VAL A 162 11.35 8.30 -10.65
N CYS A 163 12.45 8.92 -10.21
CA CYS A 163 13.50 9.41 -11.11
C CYS A 163 14.24 8.27 -11.83
N TYR A 164 14.40 7.11 -11.20
CA TYR A 164 15.01 5.93 -11.80
C TYR A 164 14.14 5.36 -12.92
N ILE A 165 12.85 5.13 -12.64
CA ILE A 165 11.87 4.64 -13.63
C ILE A 165 11.76 5.62 -14.81
N ALA A 166 11.83 6.93 -14.53
CA ALA A 166 11.78 7.95 -15.56
C ALA A 166 12.97 7.94 -16.53
N GLN A 167 14.05 7.21 -16.26
CA GLN A 167 15.18 7.11 -17.20
C GLN A 167 14.80 6.44 -18.52
N ASP A 168 13.77 5.58 -18.50
CA ASP A 168 13.27 4.87 -19.67
C ASP A 168 12.31 5.72 -20.52
N PHE A 169 11.88 6.88 -20.01
CA PHE A 169 10.95 7.75 -20.71
C PHE A 169 11.64 8.53 -21.82
N CYS A 170 10.87 8.96 -22.82
CA CYS A 170 11.39 9.88 -23.83
C CYS A 170 11.82 11.22 -23.19
N LYS A 171 12.70 11.95 -23.86
CA LYS A 171 13.30 13.19 -23.32
C LYS A 171 12.24 14.23 -22.93
N GLU A 172 11.15 14.31 -23.68
CA GLU A 172 10.05 15.25 -23.43
C GLU A 172 9.28 14.92 -22.14
N ASP A 173 8.99 13.63 -21.91
CA ASP A 173 8.23 13.22 -20.73
C ASP A 173 9.07 13.25 -19.45
N ARG A 174 10.39 13.01 -19.56
CA ARG A 174 11.34 13.27 -18.46
C ARG A 174 11.33 14.73 -18.00
N ILE A 175 11.33 15.66 -18.95
CA ILE A 175 11.31 17.11 -18.65
C ILE A 175 9.98 17.49 -17.99
N LYS A 176 8.85 16.97 -18.47
CA LYS A 176 7.53 17.21 -17.84
C LYS A 176 7.49 16.68 -16.41
N LEU A 177 7.98 15.46 -16.18
CA LEU A 177 8.01 14.84 -14.86
C LEU A 177 8.91 15.61 -13.89
N GLN A 178 10.13 15.99 -14.31
CA GLN A 178 11.04 16.80 -13.49
C GLN A 178 10.43 18.16 -13.10
N LYS A 179 9.75 18.83 -14.05
CA LYS A 179 9.08 20.10 -13.78
C LYS A 179 7.97 19.93 -12.75
N LYS A 180 7.15 18.88 -12.88
CA LYS A 180 6.07 18.56 -11.94
C LYS A 180 6.61 18.20 -10.55
N LEU A 181 7.69 17.43 -10.48
CA LEU A 181 8.38 17.09 -9.23
C LEU A 181 8.90 18.33 -8.52
N LYS A 182 9.57 19.25 -9.24
CA LYS A 182 10.04 20.52 -8.67
C LYS A 182 8.91 21.39 -8.14
N GLU A 183 7.80 21.48 -8.89
CA GLU A 183 6.59 22.19 -8.45
C GLU A 183 6.01 21.59 -7.15
N LEU A 184 5.95 20.26 -7.04
CA LEU A 184 5.45 19.54 -5.86
C LEU A 184 6.42 19.59 -4.66
N LEU A 185 7.71 19.75 -4.91
CA LEU A 185 8.74 19.88 -3.89
C LEU A 185 8.89 21.32 -3.37
N GLY A 186 8.21 22.30 -3.98
CA GLY A 186 8.26 23.70 -3.56
C GLY A 186 9.58 24.39 -3.91
N GLU A 187 10.45 23.75 -4.71
CA GLU A 187 11.63 24.40 -5.25
C GLU A 187 11.17 25.41 -6.30
N LYS A 188 11.17 26.69 -5.92
CA LYS A 188 11.04 27.78 -6.90
C LYS A 188 12.09 27.53 -7.97
N VAL A 189 11.66 27.19 -9.18
CA VAL A 189 12.52 27.17 -10.37
C VAL A 189 13.04 28.59 -10.52
N ALA A 190 14.25 28.85 -10.02
CA ALA A 190 14.96 30.08 -10.29
C ALA A 190 15.11 30.16 -11.81
N LYS A 191 14.47 31.17 -12.39
CA LYS A 191 14.64 31.48 -13.81
C LYS A 191 16.06 31.99 -14.00
N SER A 192 16.86 31.24 -14.74
CA SER A 192 18.04 31.76 -15.43
C SER A 192 17.66 32.04 -16.87
#